data_AF-L0EFE9-F1
#
_entry.id   AF-L0EFE9-F1
#
_cell.length_a   1.000
_cell.length_b   1.000
_cell.length_c   1.000
_cell.angle_alpha   90.00
_cell.angle_beta   90.00
_cell.angle_gamma   90.00
#
_symmetry.space_group_name_H-M   'P 1'
#
loop_
_entity.id
_entity.type
_entity.pdbx_description
1 polymer ?
#
loop_
_entity_poly.entity_id
_entity_poly.type
_entity_poly.pdbx_seq_one_letter_code
_entity_poly.pdbx_strand_id
1 'polypeptide(L)'
;MMKKVISLILIAAMAFTIVPAVTAQSQTTFTDVPSTHWAASAIAEAVQAGYVSGYPDGTFKPDQVVTREEFIKMAVEAFGLDTSRYTAPDMWSLPYLAAAVENGWIAPDEYDKRKDKLIPPEGYKDRGAWMASFQKKDGNLLGIYADTAHYPMPRHEMAKVAINALGKSVENTGKDWEYKNAVMRQAVNLGLIHGMGNGNLAPDGTTTRAQAVVVIQRMLTLKNGGTLPVSDDAKDSASKERDPWGRVIRTTNLPKNASDFPYILEGIPNEMYEMPFIWTHSKSFQTPKQFAETGEFTKEDLDQVLERIEKAYHMILNVDYRTIDPETWGKELRKLQADGSPGLEQKNIEYAKWVVENKISIEGYIDAEPSMAYVADSSGWFVRAKFKFKINSYEKKSNKLLYDYLFEEFYREGGFFDFEKGVWYEGYTDIRFATNHYGGNPADSASVNSITSLFMNYMINGRYVGPSSN
;
A
#
# COMPACT_ATOMS: atom_id res chain seq x y z
N MET A 1 -13.02 93.04 36.79
CA MET A 1 -12.13 92.39 37.79
C MET A 1 -12.54 90.92 37.91
N MET A 2 -11.61 89.99 37.62
CA MET A 2 -11.32 88.71 38.32
C MET A 2 -12.51 87.92 38.94
N LYS A 3 -12.70 86.60 38.79
CA LYS A 3 -11.79 85.45 38.68
C LYS A 3 -12.63 84.14 38.63
N LYS A 4 -12.17 83.11 37.89
CA LYS A 4 -12.23 81.64 38.20
C LYS A 4 -13.63 80.94 38.09
N VAL A 5 -13.83 79.66 37.70
CA VAL A 5 -13.04 78.47 37.32
C VAL A 5 -14.02 77.32 36.98
N ILE A 6 -13.73 76.55 35.91
CA ILE A 6 -13.88 75.08 35.67
C ILE A 6 -15.26 74.37 35.52
N SER A 7 -15.45 73.82 34.30
CA SER A 7 -15.96 72.51 33.82
C SER A 7 -17.33 71.93 34.22
N LEU A 8 -18.12 71.50 33.22
CA LEU A 8 -18.14 70.10 32.72
C LEU A 8 -19.04 69.94 31.46
N ILE A 9 -18.68 68.95 30.63
CA ILE A 9 -19.14 68.67 29.26
C ILE A 9 -20.16 67.50 29.25
N LEU A 10 -20.89 67.37 28.13
CA LEU A 10 -21.58 66.20 27.50
C LEU A 10 -23.12 66.19 27.64
N ILE A 11 -23.86 66.62 26.61
CA ILE A 11 -24.17 65.99 25.30
C ILE A 11 -25.08 64.76 25.43
N ALA A 12 -26.31 64.97 24.95
CA ALA A 12 -27.42 64.03 24.89
C ALA A 12 -27.33 63.09 23.68
N ALA A 13 -27.70 61.83 23.94
CA ALA A 13 -28.41 60.85 23.11
C ALA A 13 -28.39 60.94 21.57
N MET A 14 -27.89 59.89 20.92
CA MET A 14 -28.58 59.23 19.80
C MET A 14 -28.16 57.76 19.71
N ALA A 15 -29.16 56.89 19.57
CA ALA A 15 -29.05 55.45 19.54
C ALA A 15 -28.43 54.94 18.23
N PHE A 16 -27.43 54.07 18.33
CA PHE A 16 -27.08 53.09 17.31
C PHE A 16 -27.18 51.72 17.98
N THR A 17 -28.23 50.96 17.65
CA THR A 17 -28.30 49.55 18.00
C THR A 17 -27.26 48.81 17.17
N ILE A 18 -26.16 48.43 17.80
CA ILE A 18 -25.18 47.51 17.23
C ILE A 18 -25.86 46.14 17.20
N VAL A 19 -26.28 45.68 16.02
CA VAL A 19 -26.55 44.26 15.81
C VAL A 19 -25.17 43.60 15.75
N PRO A 20 -24.78 42.72 16.68
CA PRO A 20 -23.62 41.90 16.43
C PRO A 20 -23.99 40.97 15.27
N ALA A 21 -23.37 41.17 14.11
CA ALA A 21 -23.32 40.14 13.10
C ALA A 21 -22.50 38.98 13.68
N VAL A 22 -23.16 38.12 14.45
CA VAL A 22 -22.65 36.79 14.73
C VAL A 22 -22.80 36.05 13.42
N THR A 23 -21.79 36.17 12.55
CA THR A 23 -21.58 35.17 11.52
C THR A 23 -21.24 33.90 12.26
N ALA A 24 -22.25 33.08 12.53
CA ALA A 24 -22.05 31.69 12.88
C ALA A 24 -21.35 31.05 11.67
N GLN A 25 -20.03 31.05 11.71
CA GLN A 25 -19.21 30.32 10.77
C GLN A 25 -19.54 28.86 11.03
N SER A 26 -20.43 28.30 10.23
CA SER A 26 -20.79 26.89 10.26
C SER A 26 -19.51 26.12 9.95
N GLN A 27 -18.76 25.76 10.98
CA GLN A 27 -17.68 24.82 10.88
C GLN A 27 -18.31 23.54 10.33
N THR A 28 -18.01 23.21 9.08
CA THR A 28 -18.59 22.04 8.42
C THR A 28 -18.10 20.81 9.20
N THR A 29 -18.95 20.27 10.07
CA THR A 29 -18.65 19.08 10.85
C THR A 29 -19.09 17.86 10.05
N PHE A 30 -18.14 17.03 9.63
CA PHE A 30 -18.44 15.74 9.02
C PHE A 30 -18.62 14.68 10.11
N THR A 31 -19.57 13.77 9.93
CA THR A 31 -19.91 12.74 10.93
C THR A 31 -18.77 11.73 11.14
N ASP A 32 -17.91 11.56 10.15
CA ASP A 32 -16.76 10.64 10.11
C ASP A 32 -15.40 11.34 10.28
N VAL A 33 -15.39 12.64 10.61
CA VAL A 33 -14.17 13.39 10.93
C VAL A 33 -14.32 14.02 12.32
N PRO A 34 -14.11 13.24 13.40
CA PRO A 34 -14.12 13.80 14.75
C PRO A 34 -13.01 14.84 14.91
N SER A 35 -13.14 15.76 15.87
CA SER A 35 -12.13 16.80 16.13
C SER A 35 -10.75 16.25 16.51
N THR A 36 -10.69 14.99 16.97
CA THR A 36 -9.45 14.27 17.28
C THR A 36 -8.82 13.60 16.06
N HIS A 37 -9.49 13.59 14.91
CA HIS A 37 -8.93 13.06 13.68
C HIS A 37 -7.71 13.87 13.26
N TRP A 38 -6.61 13.20 12.92
CA TRP A 38 -5.31 13.84 12.63
C TRP A 38 -5.37 14.88 11.50
N ALA A 39 -6.29 14.70 10.55
CA ALA A 39 -6.51 15.61 9.43
C ALA A 39 -7.67 16.62 9.64
N ALA A 40 -8.31 16.67 10.82
CA ALA A 40 -9.52 17.47 11.02
C ALA A 40 -9.34 18.95 10.68
N SER A 41 -8.24 19.57 11.12
CA SER A 41 -7.93 20.98 10.79
C SER A 41 -7.72 21.18 9.29
N ALA A 42 -6.89 20.33 8.69
CA ALA A 42 -6.58 20.40 7.26
C ALA A 42 -7.83 20.29 6.40
N ILE A 43 -8.73 19.36 6.73
CA ILE A 43 -10.01 19.16 6.05
C ILE A 43 -10.92 20.39 6.21
N ALA A 44 -11.03 20.93 7.43
CA ALA A 44 -11.86 22.11 7.68
C ALA A 44 -11.37 23.33 6.88
N GLU A 45 -10.06 23.57 6.87
CA GLU A 45 -9.43 24.66 6.10
C GLU A 45 -9.63 24.45 4.59
N ALA A 46 -9.49 23.22 4.10
CA ALA A 46 -9.67 22.90 2.69
C ALA A 46 -11.11 23.12 2.20
N VAL A 47 -12.09 22.74 3.03
CA VAL A 47 -13.52 22.98 2.75
C VAL A 47 -13.83 24.47 2.78
N GLN A 48 -13.28 25.20 3.76
CA GLN A 48 -13.43 26.65 3.83
C GLN A 48 -12.81 27.36 2.62
N ALA A 49 -11.69 26.86 2.11
CA ALA A 49 -11.02 27.35 0.91
C ALA A 49 -11.72 26.93 -0.39
N GLY A 50 -12.65 25.97 -0.35
CA GLY A 50 -13.54 25.62 -1.46
C GLY A 50 -12.96 24.66 -2.50
N TYR A 51 -11.78 24.07 -2.27
CA TYR A 51 -11.16 23.12 -3.22
C TYR A 51 -11.46 21.64 -2.89
N VAL A 52 -12.23 21.39 -1.82
CA VAL A 52 -12.76 20.07 -1.49
C VAL A 52 -14.13 20.21 -0.82
N SER A 53 -14.98 19.22 -1.01
CA SER A 53 -16.28 19.11 -0.34
C SER A 53 -16.48 17.71 0.23
N GLY A 54 -17.37 17.58 1.21
CA GLY A 54 -17.87 16.27 1.64
C GLY A 54 -18.98 15.75 0.73
N TYR A 55 -19.58 14.66 1.16
CA TYR A 55 -20.66 13.96 0.48
C TYR A 55 -22.04 14.43 0.98
N PRO A 56 -23.10 14.24 0.18
CA PRO A 56 -24.47 14.63 0.57
C PRO A 56 -24.99 13.95 1.85
N ASP A 57 -24.39 12.82 2.24
CA ASP A 57 -24.70 12.08 3.47
C ASP A 57 -24.06 12.69 4.73
N GLY A 58 -23.33 13.81 4.60
CA GLY A 58 -22.66 14.49 5.71
C GLY A 58 -21.30 13.90 6.07
N THR A 59 -20.74 13.00 5.25
CA THR A 59 -19.41 12.40 5.44
C THR A 59 -18.33 13.11 4.62
N PHE A 60 -17.06 12.95 4.98
CA PHE A 60 -15.90 13.37 4.19
C PHE A 60 -15.16 12.19 3.53
N LYS A 61 -15.25 11.00 4.15
CA LYS A 61 -14.57 9.76 3.82
C LYS A 61 -13.04 9.91 3.84
N PRO A 62 -12.45 10.27 5.00
CA PRO A 62 -11.02 10.61 5.10
C PRO A 62 -10.09 9.46 4.68
N ASP A 63 -10.51 8.22 4.93
CA ASP A 63 -9.72 7.00 4.64
C ASP A 63 -10.03 6.40 3.26
N GLN A 64 -10.97 6.98 2.50
CA GLN A 64 -11.24 6.52 1.15
C GLN A 64 -10.03 6.78 0.26
N VAL A 65 -9.65 5.77 -0.53
CA VAL A 65 -8.61 5.89 -1.55
C VAL A 65 -9.01 6.95 -2.57
N VAL A 66 -8.13 7.92 -2.80
CA VAL A 66 -8.34 9.00 -3.77
C VAL A 66 -7.91 8.55 -5.17
N THR A 67 -8.67 8.92 -6.19
CA THR A 67 -8.27 8.68 -7.59
C THR A 67 -7.30 9.75 -8.08
N ARG A 68 -6.60 9.47 -9.19
CA ARG A 68 -5.69 10.46 -9.79
C ARG A 68 -6.46 11.73 -10.19
N GLU A 69 -7.61 11.56 -10.83
CA GLU A 69 -8.45 12.68 -11.25
C GLU A 69 -9.02 13.50 -10.08
N GLU A 70 -9.39 12.87 -8.97
CA GLU A 70 -9.85 13.57 -7.76
C GLU A 70 -8.74 14.42 -7.15
N PHE A 71 -7.52 13.87 -7.02
CA PHE A 71 -6.39 14.62 -6.49
C PHE A 71 -6.04 15.82 -7.38
N ILE A 72 -5.93 15.60 -8.70
CA ILE A 72 -5.63 16.67 -9.65
C ILE A 72 -6.69 17.76 -9.58
N LYS A 73 -7.97 17.40 -9.55
CA LYS A 73 -9.07 18.37 -9.39
C LYS A 73 -8.89 19.22 -8.12
N MET A 74 -8.70 18.59 -6.97
CA MET A 74 -8.49 19.31 -5.70
C MET A 74 -7.27 20.24 -5.76
N ALA A 75 -6.14 19.78 -6.31
CA ALA A 75 -4.91 20.58 -6.39
C ALA A 75 -5.05 21.76 -7.37
N VAL A 76 -5.68 21.56 -8.52
CA VAL A 76 -5.94 22.59 -9.55
C VAL A 76 -6.86 23.67 -8.99
N GLU A 77 -7.93 23.29 -8.29
CA GLU A 77 -8.83 24.24 -7.61
C GLU A 77 -8.10 24.99 -6.49
N ALA A 78 -7.33 24.29 -5.66
CA ALA A 78 -6.56 24.91 -4.57
C ALA A 78 -5.55 25.96 -5.07
N PHE A 79 -4.95 25.74 -6.24
CA PHE A 79 -4.02 26.67 -6.87
C PHE A 79 -4.71 27.76 -7.69
N GLY A 80 -6.04 27.69 -7.87
CA GLY A 80 -6.82 28.65 -8.63
C GLY A 80 -6.48 28.67 -10.12
N LEU A 81 -6.16 27.52 -10.71
CA LEU A 81 -5.87 27.45 -12.14
C LEU A 81 -7.15 27.61 -12.97
N ASP A 82 -7.05 28.26 -14.13
CA ASP A 82 -8.19 28.51 -15.02
C ASP A 82 -8.60 27.24 -15.78
N THR A 83 -9.73 26.64 -15.37
CA THR A 83 -10.33 25.48 -16.04
C THR A 83 -11.46 25.85 -17.01
N SER A 84 -11.87 27.13 -17.05
CA SER A 84 -13.03 27.62 -17.83
C SER A 84 -12.80 27.61 -19.36
N ARG A 85 -11.57 27.34 -19.77
CA ARG A 85 -11.15 27.26 -21.17
C ARG A 85 -11.38 25.88 -21.77
N TYR A 86 -11.76 24.91 -20.95
CA TYR A 86 -11.98 23.52 -21.36
C TYR A 86 -13.43 23.11 -21.13
N THR A 87 -14.02 22.42 -22.09
CA THR A 87 -15.37 21.86 -22.00
C THR A 87 -15.31 20.37 -22.26
N ALA A 88 -15.90 19.57 -21.37
CA ALA A 88 -15.85 18.11 -21.45
C ALA A 88 -17.18 17.50 -20.99
N PRO A 89 -18.21 17.46 -21.85
CA PRO A 89 -19.52 16.97 -21.47
C PRO A 89 -19.50 15.54 -20.91
N ASP A 90 -18.59 14.71 -21.40
CA ASP A 90 -18.54 13.28 -21.10
C ASP A 90 -17.46 12.88 -20.08
N MET A 91 -16.65 13.83 -19.58
CA MET A 91 -15.59 13.56 -18.60
C MET A 91 -15.38 14.76 -17.66
N TRP A 92 -15.92 14.67 -16.44
CA TRP A 92 -15.93 15.76 -15.45
C TRP A 92 -14.52 16.23 -15.05
N SER A 93 -13.54 15.34 -15.05
CA SER A 93 -12.17 15.58 -14.59
C SER A 93 -11.28 16.26 -15.64
N LEU A 94 -11.71 16.24 -16.90
CA LEU A 94 -10.89 16.62 -18.04
C LEU A 94 -10.39 18.08 -17.98
N PRO A 95 -11.20 19.10 -17.59
CA PRO A 95 -10.72 20.47 -17.46
C PRO A 95 -9.55 20.62 -16.48
N TYR A 96 -9.54 19.82 -15.41
CA TYR A 96 -8.51 19.85 -14.38
C TYR A 96 -7.24 19.16 -14.85
N LEU A 97 -7.37 18.00 -15.51
CA LEU A 97 -6.24 17.31 -16.13
C LEU A 97 -5.56 18.20 -17.19
N ALA A 98 -6.33 18.94 -17.99
CA ALA A 98 -5.79 19.88 -18.96
C ALA A 98 -5.01 21.02 -18.31
N ALA A 99 -5.57 21.64 -17.27
CA ALA A 99 -4.85 22.66 -16.51
C ALA A 99 -3.54 22.10 -15.92
N ALA A 100 -3.55 20.87 -15.38
CA ALA A 100 -2.35 20.23 -14.85
C ALA A 100 -1.30 19.96 -15.94
N VAL A 101 -1.69 19.49 -17.13
CA VAL A 101 -0.78 19.30 -18.28
C VAL A 101 -0.16 20.62 -18.73
N GLU A 102 -0.97 21.67 -18.90
CA GLU A 102 -0.46 22.97 -19.38
C GLU A 102 0.49 23.63 -18.37
N ASN A 103 0.34 23.34 -17.08
CA ASN A 103 1.25 23.81 -16.04
C ASN A 103 2.43 22.86 -15.78
N GLY A 104 2.55 21.78 -16.56
CA GLY A 104 3.66 20.82 -16.47
C GLY A 104 3.62 19.94 -15.22
N TRP A 105 2.46 19.81 -14.58
CA TRP A 105 2.30 18.98 -13.38
C TRP A 105 2.27 17.49 -13.72
N ILE A 106 1.67 17.15 -14.86
CA ILE A 106 1.57 15.80 -15.44
C ILE A 106 1.88 15.85 -16.94
N ALA A 107 2.32 14.74 -17.52
CA ALA A 107 2.52 14.64 -18.97
C ALA A 107 1.20 14.37 -19.73
N PRO A 108 1.06 14.79 -21.00
CA PRO A 108 -0.19 14.62 -21.76
C PRO A 108 -0.61 13.15 -21.96
N ASP A 109 0.36 12.24 -21.98
CA ASP A 109 0.19 10.80 -22.21
C ASP A 109 0.54 9.98 -20.97
N GLU A 110 0.49 10.59 -19.79
CA GLU A 110 0.85 9.96 -18.52
C GLU A 110 -0.14 8.86 -18.12
N TYR A 111 -1.42 9.04 -18.46
CA TYR A 111 -2.50 8.13 -18.09
C TYR A 111 -3.01 7.29 -19.28
N ASP A 112 -2.14 7.05 -20.26
CA ASP A 112 -2.40 6.25 -21.44
C ASP A 112 -2.13 4.76 -21.20
N LYS A 113 -3.19 3.94 -21.12
CA LYS A 113 -3.04 2.46 -21.00
C LYS A 113 -2.31 1.84 -22.18
N ARG A 114 -2.28 2.48 -23.35
CA ARG A 114 -1.65 1.93 -24.57
C ARG A 114 -0.12 1.95 -24.49
N LYS A 115 0.47 2.67 -23.53
CA LYS A 115 1.91 2.56 -23.24
C LYS A 115 2.29 1.23 -22.61
N ASP A 116 1.36 0.60 -21.88
CA ASP A 116 1.68 -0.57 -21.06
C ASP A 116 1.50 -1.92 -21.79
N LYS A 117 0.91 -1.97 -23.00
CA LYS A 117 0.84 -3.19 -23.83
C LYS A 117 0.86 -2.90 -25.35
N LEU A 118 1.88 -3.42 -26.04
CA LEU A 118 1.82 -3.84 -27.44
C LEU A 118 0.71 -4.91 -27.56
N ILE A 119 -0.52 -4.51 -27.87
CA ILE A 119 -1.60 -5.24 -28.58
C ILE A 119 -2.89 -4.43 -28.36
N PRO A 120 -3.57 -3.95 -29.41
CA PRO A 120 -4.91 -3.37 -29.27
C PRO A 120 -5.91 -4.49 -28.90
N PRO A 121 -6.89 -4.24 -28.01
CA PRO A 121 -7.90 -5.25 -27.70
C PRO A 121 -8.66 -5.65 -28.97
N GLU A 122 -8.75 -6.95 -29.20
CA GLU A 122 -9.47 -7.53 -30.32
C GLU A 122 -10.96 -7.16 -30.21
N GLY A 123 -11.48 -6.41 -31.19
CA GLY A 123 -12.90 -6.09 -31.30
C GLY A 123 -13.29 -4.61 -31.38
N TYR A 124 -12.37 -3.66 -31.15
CA TYR A 124 -12.73 -2.23 -31.21
C TYR A 124 -12.36 -1.60 -32.56
N LYS A 125 -13.36 -1.45 -33.44
CA LYS A 125 -13.19 -0.93 -34.81
C LYS A 125 -13.10 0.58 -34.94
N ASP A 126 -13.35 1.36 -33.88
CA ASP A 126 -13.29 2.83 -33.95
C ASP A 126 -12.20 3.42 -33.05
N ARG A 127 -11.08 3.79 -33.68
CA ARG A 127 -9.95 4.50 -33.06
C ARG A 127 -10.27 5.96 -32.71
N GLY A 128 -11.48 6.45 -33.00
CA GLY A 128 -11.86 7.86 -32.96
C GLY A 128 -12.60 8.34 -31.70
N ALA A 129 -12.97 7.45 -30.76
CA ALA A 129 -13.94 7.79 -29.71
C ALA A 129 -13.34 8.21 -28.35
N TRP A 130 -12.02 8.15 -28.14
CA TRP A 130 -11.40 8.47 -26.84
C TRP A 130 -10.18 9.40 -26.93
N MET A 131 -9.86 9.88 -28.13
CA MET A 131 -9.08 11.11 -28.28
C MET A 131 -9.99 12.27 -27.86
N ALA A 132 -9.99 12.67 -26.60
CA ALA A 132 -10.48 13.99 -26.23
C ALA A 132 -9.51 15.02 -26.82
N SER A 133 -9.60 15.22 -28.14
CA SER A 133 -8.86 16.21 -28.90
C SER A 133 -9.49 17.55 -28.55
N PHE A 134 -8.86 18.30 -27.64
CA PHE A 134 -9.42 19.58 -27.21
C PHE A 134 -9.38 20.59 -28.35
N GLN A 135 -10.45 21.32 -28.64
CA GLN A 135 -10.26 22.70 -29.08
C GLN A 135 -9.94 23.53 -27.83
N LYS A 136 -8.72 24.08 -27.73
CA LYS A 136 -8.53 25.29 -26.93
C LYS A 136 -9.49 26.36 -27.48
N LYS A 137 -9.97 27.31 -26.66
CA LYS A 137 -10.79 28.45 -27.14
C LYS A 137 -10.10 29.26 -28.26
N ASP A 138 -8.79 29.10 -28.45
CA ASP A 138 -7.97 29.68 -29.51
C ASP A 138 -7.80 28.80 -30.77
N GLY A 139 -8.35 27.57 -30.79
CA GLY A 139 -8.33 26.64 -31.91
C GLY A 139 -7.22 25.57 -31.89
N ASN A 140 -6.26 25.61 -30.96
CA ASN A 140 -5.18 24.61 -30.89
C ASN A 140 -5.61 23.31 -30.20
N LEU A 141 -5.10 22.16 -30.66
CA LEU A 141 -5.34 20.85 -30.03
C LEU A 141 -4.32 20.53 -28.94
N LEU A 142 -4.79 20.29 -27.72
CA LEU A 142 -4.03 19.56 -26.70
C LEU A 142 -4.53 18.10 -26.75
N GLY A 143 -3.64 17.11 -26.86
CA GLY A 143 -4.02 15.70 -26.83
C GLY A 143 -3.72 15.13 -25.45
N ILE A 144 -4.74 14.77 -24.67
CA ILE A 144 -4.56 14.14 -23.36
C ILE A 144 -5.16 12.74 -23.39
N TYR A 145 -4.40 11.77 -22.91
CA TYR A 145 -4.90 10.42 -22.65
C TYR A 145 -5.12 10.26 -21.15
N ALA A 146 -6.37 10.02 -20.78
CA ALA A 146 -6.83 9.97 -19.39
C ALA A 146 -7.45 8.61 -19.02
N ASP A 147 -7.11 7.56 -19.77
CA ASP A 147 -7.68 6.21 -19.64
C ASP A 147 -7.47 5.60 -18.25
N THR A 148 -6.45 6.04 -17.51
CA THR A 148 -6.17 5.62 -16.13
C THR A 148 -6.44 6.67 -15.06
N ALA A 149 -7.00 7.83 -15.40
CA ALA A 149 -7.19 8.91 -14.42
C ALA A 149 -8.15 8.52 -13.28
N HIS A 150 -9.09 7.60 -13.51
CA HIS A 150 -10.03 7.10 -12.51
C HIS A 150 -9.43 6.06 -11.54
N TYR A 151 -8.21 5.56 -11.78
CA TYR A 151 -7.59 4.60 -10.86
C TYR A 151 -7.06 5.28 -9.59
N PRO A 152 -6.91 4.51 -8.49
CA PRO A 152 -6.24 4.94 -7.27
C PRO A 152 -4.92 5.67 -7.53
N MET A 153 -4.72 6.82 -6.91
CA MET A 153 -3.47 7.57 -7.01
C MET A 153 -2.38 6.94 -6.11
N PRO A 154 -1.26 6.45 -6.68
CA PRO A 154 -0.12 6.01 -5.90
C PRO A 154 0.59 7.18 -5.22
N ARG A 155 1.27 6.89 -4.11
CA ARG A 155 2.04 7.88 -3.33
C ARG A 155 3.10 8.61 -4.16
N HIS A 156 3.85 7.88 -4.99
CA HIS A 156 4.88 8.47 -5.84
C HIS A 156 4.31 9.41 -6.91
N GLU A 157 3.12 9.12 -7.46
CA GLU A 157 2.48 10.02 -8.42
C GLU A 157 2.01 11.30 -7.75
N MET A 158 1.37 11.20 -6.58
CA MET A 158 0.97 12.37 -5.81
C MET A 158 2.19 13.24 -5.46
N ALA A 159 3.28 12.60 -5.03
CA ALA A 159 4.56 13.23 -4.75
C ALA A 159 5.12 13.97 -5.98
N LYS A 160 5.12 13.30 -7.15
CA LYS A 160 5.59 13.88 -8.40
C LYS A 160 4.79 15.12 -8.79
N VAL A 161 3.45 15.03 -8.76
CA VAL A 161 2.58 16.16 -9.05
C VAL A 161 2.84 17.32 -8.10
N ALA A 162 2.96 17.04 -6.79
CA ALA A 162 3.25 18.06 -5.78
C ALA A 162 4.61 18.75 -6.00
N ILE A 163 5.64 17.99 -6.38
CA ILE A 163 6.97 18.51 -6.72
C ILE A 163 6.90 19.41 -7.97
N ASN A 164 6.26 18.91 -9.04
CA ASN A 164 6.14 19.63 -10.30
C ASN A 164 5.33 20.93 -10.15
N ALA A 165 4.26 20.90 -9.35
CA ALA A 165 3.44 22.07 -9.06
C ALA A 165 4.20 23.20 -8.34
N LEU A 166 5.34 22.88 -7.71
CA LEU A 166 6.24 23.84 -7.08
C LEU A 166 7.40 24.27 -8.01
N GLY A 167 7.32 23.95 -9.30
CA GLY A 167 8.35 24.28 -10.29
C GLY A 167 9.65 23.50 -10.09
N LYS A 168 9.59 22.35 -9.41
CA LYS A 168 10.72 21.44 -9.20
C LYS A 168 10.55 20.21 -10.09
N SER A 169 11.60 19.41 -10.21
CA SER A 169 11.55 18.12 -10.92
C SER A 169 12.49 17.13 -10.25
N VAL A 170 12.32 15.85 -10.60
CA VAL A 170 13.18 14.73 -10.22
C VAL A 170 13.70 14.13 -11.53
N GLU A 171 15.00 13.88 -11.64
CA GLU A 171 15.57 13.24 -12.83
C GLU A 171 15.13 11.78 -12.93
N ASN A 172 14.74 11.35 -14.13
CA ASN A 172 14.39 9.97 -14.40
C ASN A 172 15.66 9.16 -14.69
N THR A 173 15.95 8.18 -13.83
CA THR A 173 17.14 7.33 -13.93
C THR A 173 17.01 6.21 -14.96
N GLY A 174 15.86 6.07 -15.63
CA GLY A 174 15.55 5.03 -16.60
C GLY A 174 15.11 3.70 -15.98
N LYS A 175 15.27 3.53 -14.66
CA LYS A 175 14.71 2.42 -13.89
C LYS A 175 13.54 2.93 -13.07
N ASP A 176 12.35 2.41 -13.35
CA ASP A 176 11.08 2.90 -12.79
C ASP A 176 11.08 2.98 -11.25
N TRP A 177 11.48 1.91 -10.58
CA TRP A 177 11.50 1.87 -9.11
C TRP A 177 12.52 2.85 -8.48
N GLU A 178 13.70 3.03 -9.10
CA GLU A 178 14.71 3.99 -8.63
C GLU A 178 14.18 5.41 -8.75
N TYR A 179 13.53 5.71 -9.88
CA TYR A 179 12.87 6.99 -10.13
C TYR A 179 11.76 7.26 -9.10
N LYS A 180 10.85 6.30 -8.89
CA LYS A 180 9.78 6.40 -7.88
C LYS A 180 10.34 6.67 -6.48
N ASN A 181 11.40 5.96 -6.10
CA ASN A 181 12.09 6.20 -4.83
C ASN A 181 12.73 7.60 -4.77
N ALA A 182 13.33 8.09 -5.85
CA ALA A 182 13.90 9.43 -5.90
C ALA A 182 12.83 10.52 -5.74
N VAL A 183 11.69 10.37 -6.40
CA VAL A 183 10.52 11.24 -6.26
C VAL A 183 10.06 11.28 -4.80
N MET A 184 9.90 10.11 -4.17
CA MET A 184 9.47 10.04 -2.78
C MET A 184 10.46 10.70 -1.82
N ARG A 185 11.78 10.48 -2.00
CA ARG A 185 12.83 11.12 -1.17
C ARG A 185 12.80 12.65 -1.31
N GLN A 186 12.63 13.16 -2.52
CA GLN A 186 12.52 14.60 -2.74
C GLN A 186 11.27 15.19 -2.08
N ALA A 187 10.13 14.51 -2.16
CA ALA A 187 8.91 14.95 -1.48
C ALA A 187 9.07 14.98 0.04
N VAL A 188 9.76 14.00 0.63
CA VAL A 188 10.09 13.98 2.07
C VAL A 188 11.03 15.13 2.44
N ASN A 189 12.07 15.37 1.65
CA ASN A 189 13.02 16.46 1.87
C ASN A 189 12.36 17.86 1.81
N LEU A 190 11.31 18.00 1.00
CA LEU A 190 10.50 19.21 0.92
C LEU A 190 9.45 19.30 2.04
N GLY A 191 9.26 18.24 2.83
CA GLY A 191 8.21 18.15 3.84
C GLY A 191 6.81 17.93 3.26
N LEU A 192 6.68 17.62 1.97
CA LEU A 192 5.39 17.41 1.30
C LEU A 192 4.70 16.14 1.78
N ILE A 193 5.46 15.07 1.99
CA ILE A 193 4.95 13.74 2.39
C ILE A 193 5.83 13.20 3.52
N HIS A 194 5.25 12.34 4.37
CA HIS A 194 5.97 11.57 5.38
C HIS A 194 6.01 10.08 5.00
N GLY A 195 7.04 9.38 5.46
CA GLY A 195 7.13 7.92 5.35
C GLY A 195 6.06 7.19 6.19
N MET A 196 5.92 5.88 5.97
CA MET A 196 4.97 5.00 6.65
C MET A 196 5.51 4.43 7.98
N GLY A 197 6.59 5.00 8.52
CA GLY A 197 7.32 4.47 9.68
C GLY A 197 8.53 3.60 9.27
N ASN A 198 9.50 3.46 10.18
CA ASN A 198 10.77 2.72 9.98
C ASN A 198 11.50 3.09 8.67
N GLY A 199 11.36 4.34 8.24
CA GLY A 199 11.90 4.84 7.00
C GLY A 199 11.25 4.31 5.72
N ASN A 200 10.23 3.46 5.75
CA ASN A 200 9.55 2.98 4.54
C ASN A 200 8.77 4.10 3.83
N LEU A 201 8.92 4.22 2.51
CA LEU A 201 8.21 5.23 1.71
C LEU A 201 6.96 4.69 1.02
N ALA A 202 6.93 3.38 0.71
CA ALA A 202 5.86 2.71 -0.03
C ALA A 202 5.42 3.49 -1.28
N PRO A 203 6.29 3.67 -2.31
CA PRO A 203 6.00 4.49 -3.48
C PRO A 203 4.72 4.07 -4.22
N ASP A 204 4.45 2.77 -4.34
CA ASP A 204 3.25 2.23 -5.00
C ASP A 204 2.05 2.12 -4.05
N GLY A 205 2.20 2.49 -2.78
CA GLY A 205 1.12 2.49 -1.82
C GLY A 205 -0.01 3.44 -2.24
N THR A 206 -1.25 3.08 -1.89
CA THR A 206 -2.41 3.93 -2.15
C THR A 206 -2.41 5.15 -1.25
N THR A 207 -3.19 6.16 -1.65
CA THR A 207 -3.30 7.43 -0.94
C THR A 207 -4.75 7.70 -0.58
N THR A 208 -4.98 8.22 0.62
CA THR A 208 -6.34 8.53 1.08
C THR A 208 -6.73 9.97 0.78
N ARG A 209 -8.04 10.26 0.75
CA ARG A 209 -8.57 11.64 0.61
C ARG A 209 -8.00 12.59 1.66
N ALA A 210 -7.87 12.15 2.91
CA ALA A 210 -7.27 12.98 3.97
C ALA A 210 -5.79 13.28 3.71
N GLN A 211 -5.03 12.29 3.22
CA GLN A 211 -3.61 12.49 2.85
C GLN A 211 -3.48 13.48 1.69
N ALA A 212 -4.33 13.37 0.67
CA ALA A 212 -4.38 14.29 -0.45
C ALA A 212 -4.58 15.75 -0.01
N VAL A 213 -5.54 16.01 0.88
CA VAL A 213 -5.77 17.36 1.42
C VAL A 213 -4.54 17.90 2.14
N VAL A 214 -3.90 17.09 2.99
CA VAL A 214 -2.71 17.53 3.73
C VAL A 214 -1.54 17.82 2.79
N VAL A 215 -1.35 17.03 1.73
CA VAL A 215 -0.33 17.30 0.70
C VAL A 215 -0.61 18.61 -0.02
N ILE A 216 -1.86 18.88 -0.41
CA ILE A 216 -2.26 20.15 -1.06
C ILE A 216 -2.01 21.35 -0.14
N GLN A 217 -2.39 21.26 1.15
CA GLN A 217 -2.14 22.33 2.12
C GLN A 217 -0.63 22.62 2.29
N ARG A 218 0.20 21.56 2.28
CA ARG A 218 1.67 21.69 2.29
C ARG A 218 2.21 22.33 1.02
N MET A 219 1.69 21.96 -0.14
CA MET A 219 2.02 22.60 -1.41
C MET A 219 1.69 24.10 -1.37
N LEU A 220 0.51 24.48 -0.88
CA LEU A 220 0.11 25.88 -0.72
C LEU A 220 1.02 26.63 0.25
N THR A 221 1.42 25.99 1.35
CA THR A 221 2.35 26.57 2.33
C THR A 221 3.68 26.94 1.65
N LEU A 222 4.28 26.01 0.90
CA LEU A 222 5.53 26.26 0.18
C LEU A 222 5.37 27.27 -0.95
N LYS A 223 4.28 27.19 -1.73
CA LYS A 223 3.96 28.14 -2.81
C LYS A 223 3.87 29.57 -2.30
N ASN A 224 3.35 29.76 -1.09
CA ASN A 224 3.21 31.08 -0.47
C ASN A 224 4.47 31.53 0.31
N GLY A 225 5.61 30.85 0.11
CA GLY A 225 6.89 31.20 0.75
C GLY A 225 7.03 30.75 2.20
N GLY A 226 6.08 29.95 2.71
CA GLY A 226 6.17 29.31 4.02
C GLY A 226 7.19 28.17 4.03
N THR A 227 7.51 27.69 5.23
CA THR A 227 8.37 26.52 5.45
C THR A 227 7.57 25.37 6.03
N LEU A 228 7.99 24.14 5.75
CA LEU A 228 7.42 22.94 6.35
C LEU A 228 8.43 22.32 7.32
N PRO A 229 7.96 21.82 8.47
CA PRO A 229 8.82 21.08 9.38
C PRO A 229 9.23 19.77 8.73
N VAL A 230 10.54 19.50 8.69
CA VAL A 230 11.11 18.21 8.28
C VAL A 230 12.05 17.79 9.41
N SER A 231 11.73 16.69 10.09
CA SER A 231 12.59 16.18 11.15
C SER A 231 13.94 15.73 10.60
N ASP A 232 14.98 15.78 11.43
CA ASP A 232 16.29 15.28 11.03
C ASP A 232 16.24 13.79 10.72
N ASP A 233 15.41 13.02 11.42
CA ASP A 233 15.14 11.60 11.10
C ASP A 233 14.55 11.42 9.69
N ALA A 234 13.65 12.32 9.27
CA ALA A 234 13.07 12.26 7.94
C ALA A 234 14.10 12.60 6.85
N LYS A 235 15.00 13.55 7.11
CA LYS A 235 16.10 13.88 6.19
C LYS A 235 17.14 12.77 6.11
N ASP A 236 17.54 12.23 7.27
CA ASP A 236 18.45 11.09 7.35
C ASP A 236 17.87 9.90 6.58
N SER A 237 16.62 9.53 6.87
CA SER A 237 15.92 8.47 6.14
C SER A 237 15.82 8.73 4.64
N ALA A 238 15.58 9.97 4.21
CA ALA A 238 15.52 10.33 2.79
C ALA A 238 16.88 10.29 2.08
N SER A 239 17.99 10.21 2.81
CA SER A 239 19.33 10.06 2.23
C SER A 239 19.77 8.60 2.03
N LYS A 240 19.15 7.66 2.75
CA LYS A 240 19.53 6.25 2.74
C LYS A 240 19.15 5.55 1.44
N GLU A 241 19.95 4.55 1.07
CA GLU A 241 19.69 3.66 -0.06
C GLU A 241 18.45 2.80 0.20
N ARG A 242 17.76 2.43 -0.88
CA ARG A 242 16.45 1.78 -0.83
C ARG A 242 16.34 0.65 -1.81
N ASP A 243 15.57 -0.35 -1.43
CA ASP A 243 15.23 -1.46 -2.30
C ASP A 243 14.08 -1.09 -3.28
N PRO A 244 13.68 -2.00 -4.18
CA PRO A 244 12.61 -1.77 -5.14
C PRO A 244 11.24 -1.41 -4.52
N TRP A 245 10.99 -1.78 -3.27
CA TRP A 245 9.76 -1.48 -2.54
C TRP A 245 9.84 -0.18 -1.71
N GLY A 246 10.97 0.51 -1.77
CA GLY A 246 11.19 1.78 -1.06
C GLY A 246 11.51 1.62 0.43
N ARG A 247 11.97 0.43 0.84
CA ARG A 247 12.41 0.12 2.21
C ARG A 247 13.90 0.46 2.35
N VAL A 248 14.30 0.82 3.56
CA VAL A 248 15.67 1.28 3.82
C VAL A 248 16.64 0.11 3.89
N ILE A 249 17.72 0.19 3.10
CA ILE A 249 18.84 -0.76 3.15
C ILE A 249 19.81 -0.30 4.24
N ARG A 250 20.20 -1.21 5.13
CA ARG A 250 21.22 -0.95 6.16
C ARG A 250 22.60 -1.40 5.70
N THR A 251 23.61 -0.62 6.08
CA THR A 251 25.03 -0.88 5.77
C THR A 251 25.84 -1.32 6.99
N THR A 252 25.23 -1.34 8.17
CA THR A 252 25.84 -1.74 9.44
C THR A 252 25.00 -2.84 10.10
N ASN A 253 25.54 -3.52 11.12
CA ASN A 253 24.88 -4.66 11.78
C ASN A 253 24.37 -5.71 10.77
N LEU A 254 25.24 -6.10 9.84
CA LEU A 254 24.88 -7.03 8.77
C LEU A 254 24.84 -8.48 9.31
N PRO A 255 23.93 -9.32 8.78
CA PRO A 255 23.91 -10.75 9.11
C PRO A 255 25.16 -11.44 8.55
N LYS A 256 25.56 -12.56 9.15
CA LYS A 256 26.77 -13.31 8.73
C LYS A 256 26.74 -13.73 7.26
N ASN A 257 25.56 -14.03 6.73
CA ASN A 257 25.30 -14.45 5.35
C ASN A 257 24.76 -13.31 4.46
N ALA A 258 25.11 -12.05 4.76
CA ALA A 258 24.62 -10.90 3.99
C ALA A 258 24.87 -11.00 2.47
N SER A 259 25.93 -11.69 2.05
CA SER A 259 26.25 -11.91 0.63
C SER A 259 25.21 -12.72 -0.14
N ASP A 260 24.35 -13.47 0.56
CA ASP A 260 23.34 -14.34 -0.04
C ASP A 260 22.05 -13.59 -0.40
N PHE A 261 21.92 -12.33 0.01
CA PHE A 261 20.71 -11.52 -0.19
C PHE A 261 21.00 -10.32 -1.08
N PRO A 262 20.02 -9.90 -1.91
CA PRO A 262 20.16 -8.70 -2.72
C PRO A 262 20.14 -7.44 -1.84
N TYR A 263 19.35 -7.45 -0.75
CA TYR A 263 19.16 -6.31 0.14
C TYR A 263 19.14 -6.76 1.61
N ILE A 264 19.81 -6.00 2.48
CA ILE A 264 19.73 -6.13 3.94
C ILE A 264 18.98 -4.93 4.49
N LEU A 265 17.80 -5.14 5.07
CA LEU A 265 16.85 -4.08 5.39
C LEU A 265 16.92 -3.68 6.87
N GLU A 266 16.76 -2.38 7.17
CA GLU A 266 16.72 -1.88 8.55
C GLU A 266 15.61 -2.53 9.38
N GLY A 267 14.44 -2.75 8.77
CA GLY A 267 13.26 -3.31 9.43
C GLY A 267 13.29 -4.82 9.66
N ILE A 268 14.31 -5.53 9.16
CA ILE A 268 14.40 -6.99 9.25
C ILE A 268 15.55 -7.42 10.18
N PRO A 269 15.26 -8.24 11.20
CA PRO A 269 16.26 -8.68 12.16
C PRO A 269 17.25 -9.69 11.53
N ASN A 270 18.49 -9.73 12.04
CA ASN A 270 19.54 -10.64 11.53
C ASN A 270 19.10 -12.10 11.62
N GLU A 271 18.30 -12.45 12.62
CA GLU A 271 17.78 -13.78 12.88
C GLU A 271 16.97 -14.34 11.69
N MET A 272 16.24 -13.49 10.97
CA MET A 272 15.50 -13.91 9.78
C MET A 272 16.44 -14.17 8.59
N TYR A 273 17.49 -13.38 8.43
CA TYR A 273 18.52 -13.61 7.40
C TYR A 273 19.34 -14.87 7.70
N GLU A 274 19.74 -15.05 8.96
CA GLU A 274 20.62 -16.12 9.41
C GLU A 274 19.90 -17.47 9.57
N MET A 275 18.57 -17.52 9.41
CA MET A 275 17.85 -18.80 9.34
C MET A 275 18.39 -19.62 8.14
N PRO A 276 18.83 -20.89 8.35
CA PRO A 276 19.34 -21.70 7.27
C PRO A 276 18.31 -21.92 6.14
N PHE A 277 18.78 -22.02 4.90
CA PHE A 277 17.94 -22.38 3.76
C PHE A 277 17.64 -23.88 3.74
N ILE A 278 16.52 -24.26 3.13
CA ILE A 278 16.18 -25.65 2.90
C ILE A 278 16.97 -26.23 1.71
N TRP A 279 17.31 -27.53 1.79
CA TRP A 279 17.92 -28.33 0.70
C TRP A 279 19.08 -27.69 -0.07
N THR A 280 20.00 -27.02 0.65
CA THR A 280 21.18 -26.35 0.07
C THR A 280 22.13 -27.28 -0.71
N HIS A 281 22.02 -28.60 -0.52
CA HIS A 281 22.76 -29.60 -1.29
C HIS A 281 22.21 -29.81 -2.72
N SER A 282 21.04 -29.24 -3.04
CA SER A 282 20.42 -29.33 -4.36
C SER A 282 21.28 -28.65 -5.41
N LYS A 283 21.44 -29.28 -6.58
CA LYS A 283 22.15 -28.68 -7.72
C LYS A 283 21.43 -27.45 -8.29
N SER A 284 20.14 -27.33 -8.00
CA SER A 284 19.30 -26.21 -8.43
C SER A 284 19.24 -25.08 -7.41
N PHE A 285 19.92 -25.21 -6.26
CA PHE A 285 19.88 -24.20 -5.21
C PHE A 285 20.41 -22.86 -5.73
N GLN A 286 19.64 -21.80 -5.48
CA GLN A 286 20.03 -20.42 -5.74
C GLN A 286 19.68 -19.60 -4.51
N THR A 287 20.64 -18.82 -4.01
CA THR A 287 20.39 -17.87 -2.92
C THR A 287 19.43 -16.77 -3.38
N PRO A 288 18.80 -16.01 -2.45
CA PRO A 288 17.96 -14.87 -2.85
C PRO A 288 18.64 -13.87 -3.78
N LYS A 289 19.93 -13.63 -3.59
CA LYS A 289 20.71 -12.75 -4.49
C LYS A 289 20.80 -13.35 -5.89
N GLN A 290 21.19 -14.62 -6.00
CA GLN A 290 21.30 -15.30 -7.29
C GLN A 290 19.95 -15.39 -8.01
N PHE A 291 18.88 -15.67 -7.25
CA PHE A 291 17.52 -15.71 -7.77
C PHE A 291 17.09 -14.34 -8.33
N ALA A 292 17.30 -13.26 -7.58
CA ALA A 292 16.99 -11.91 -8.04
C ALA A 292 17.78 -11.52 -9.32
N GLU A 293 19.02 -11.98 -9.44
CA GLU A 293 19.88 -11.74 -10.61
C GLU A 293 19.42 -12.51 -11.87
N THR A 294 18.60 -13.56 -11.73
CA THR A 294 18.05 -14.29 -12.90
C THR A 294 17.08 -13.44 -13.72
N GLY A 295 16.38 -12.49 -13.07
CA GLY A 295 15.28 -11.75 -13.68
C GLY A 295 14.05 -12.60 -14.03
N GLU A 296 13.93 -13.82 -13.49
CA GLU A 296 12.76 -14.70 -13.72
C GLU A 296 11.46 -14.07 -13.21
N PHE A 297 11.53 -13.36 -12.08
CA PHE A 297 10.43 -12.57 -11.52
C PHE A 297 10.83 -11.11 -11.44
N THR A 298 10.00 -10.24 -12.03
CA THR A 298 10.05 -8.81 -11.76
C THR A 298 9.54 -8.49 -10.36
N LYS A 299 9.65 -7.22 -9.94
CA LYS A 299 9.03 -6.77 -8.69
C LYS A 299 7.51 -7.01 -8.71
N GLU A 300 6.87 -6.65 -9.80
CA GLU A 300 5.42 -6.77 -9.99
C GLU A 300 4.96 -8.23 -10.03
N ASP A 301 5.81 -9.12 -10.54
CA ASP A 301 5.59 -10.56 -10.50
C ASP A 301 5.61 -11.10 -9.08
N LEU A 302 6.62 -10.71 -8.28
CA LEU A 302 6.69 -11.10 -6.87
C LEU A 302 5.50 -10.54 -6.09
N ASP A 303 5.15 -9.26 -6.26
CA ASP A 303 4.01 -8.63 -5.57
C ASP A 303 2.72 -9.44 -5.78
N GLN A 304 2.44 -9.90 -7.01
CA GLN A 304 1.27 -10.73 -7.31
C GLN A 304 1.31 -12.11 -6.65
N VAL A 305 2.48 -12.75 -6.64
CA VAL A 305 2.64 -14.07 -6.02
C VAL A 305 2.48 -13.96 -4.51
N LEU A 306 3.11 -12.97 -3.88
CA LEU A 306 3.04 -12.75 -2.44
C LEU A 306 1.61 -12.41 -2.00
N GLU A 307 0.87 -11.62 -2.76
CA GLU A 307 -0.55 -11.36 -2.48
C GLU A 307 -1.38 -12.66 -2.42
N ARG A 308 -1.13 -13.62 -3.32
CA ARG A 308 -1.82 -14.93 -3.29
C ARG A 308 -1.39 -15.76 -2.08
N ILE A 309 -0.10 -15.72 -1.72
CA ILE A 309 0.43 -16.39 -0.52
C ILE A 309 -0.24 -15.84 0.74
N GLU A 310 -0.26 -14.52 0.89
CA GLU A 310 -0.86 -13.84 2.03
C GLU A 310 -2.36 -14.11 2.12
N LYS A 311 -3.09 -14.09 1.00
CA LYS A 311 -4.51 -14.47 0.98
C LYS A 311 -4.74 -15.91 1.44
N ALA A 312 -3.93 -16.85 0.97
CA ALA A 312 -4.06 -18.26 1.36
C ALA A 312 -3.84 -18.44 2.86
N TYR A 313 -2.77 -17.83 3.39
CA TYR A 313 -2.47 -17.91 4.82
C TYR A 313 -3.39 -17.06 5.69
N HIS A 314 -3.97 -15.98 5.16
CA HIS A 314 -5.04 -15.25 5.85
C HIS A 314 -6.23 -16.18 6.08
N MET A 315 -6.63 -16.96 5.07
CA MET A 315 -7.70 -17.95 5.22
C MET A 315 -7.36 -19.05 6.23
N ILE A 316 -6.10 -19.52 6.25
CA ILE A 316 -5.63 -20.60 7.14
C ILE A 316 -5.47 -20.12 8.59
N LEU A 317 -4.90 -18.94 8.80
CA LEU A 317 -4.54 -18.40 10.11
C LEU A 317 -5.65 -17.55 10.74
N ASN A 318 -6.80 -17.39 10.09
CA ASN A 318 -7.96 -16.66 10.62
C ASN A 318 -9.26 -17.46 10.54
N VAL A 319 -9.19 -18.78 10.72
CA VAL A 319 -10.40 -19.61 10.78
C VAL A 319 -11.18 -19.35 12.06
N ASP A 320 -12.50 -19.30 11.96
CA ASP A 320 -13.41 -19.21 13.10
C ASP A 320 -14.61 -20.12 12.87
N TYR A 321 -14.75 -21.14 13.73
CA TYR A 321 -15.83 -22.12 13.68
C TYR A 321 -17.25 -21.51 13.64
N ARG A 322 -17.42 -20.26 14.09
CA ARG A 322 -18.72 -19.57 14.13
C ARG A 322 -19.13 -18.98 12.79
N THR A 323 -18.15 -18.65 11.94
CA THR A 323 -18.38 -17.89 10.70
C THR A 323 -17.89 -18.62 9.46
N ILE A 324 -17.07 -19.66 9.60
CA ILE A 324 -16.57 -20.44 8.48
C ILE A 324 -17.71 -21.23 7.80
N ASP A 325 -17.84 -21.09 6.48
CA ASP A 325 -18.64 -21.98 5.64
C ASP A 325 -17.70 -23.00 4.97
N PRO A 326 -17.77 -24.30 5.31
CA PRO A 326 -16.76 -25.26 4.85
C PRO A 326 -16.65 -25.42 3.33
N GLU A 327 -17.78 -25.38 2.62
CA GLU A 327 -17.81 -25.56 1.17
C GLU A 327 -17.20 -24.35 0.45
N THR A 328 -17.57 -23.14 0.88
CA THR A 328 -17.02 -21.89 0.33
C THR A 328 -15.54 -21.76 0.66
N TRP A 329 -15.15 -21.96 1.93
CA TRP A 329 -13.77 -21.84 2.37
C TRP A 329 -12.85 -22.83 1.61
N GLY A 330 -13.28 -24.09 1.46
CA GLY A 330 -12.47 -25.09 0.77
C GLY A 330 -12.24 -24.78 -0.71
N LYS A 331 -13.27 -24.28 -1.40
CA LYS A 331 -13.21 -23.85 -2.81
C LYS A 331 -12.35 -22.62 -3.00
N GLU A 332 -12.48 -21.61 -2.14
CA GLU A 332 -11.67 -20.40 -2.25
C GLU A 332 -10.20 -20.68 -1.95
N LEU A 333 -9.88 -21.49 -0.93
CA LEU A 333 -8.49 -21.87 -0.66
C LEU A 333 -7.89 -22.66 -1.83
N ARG A 334 -8.68 -23.54 -2.46
CA ARG A 334 -8.24 -24.33 -3.61
C ARG A 334 -7.74 -23.46 -4.77
N LYS A 335 -8.35 -22.28 -4.99
CA LYS A 335 -7.93 -21.33 -6.05
C LYS A 335 -6.57 -20.68 -5.77
N LEU A 336 -6.15 -20.67 -4.50
CA LEU A 336 -4.88 -20.10 -4.05
C LEU A 336 -3.77 -21.15 -3.87
N GLN A 337 -4.02 -22.39 -4.32
CA GLN A 337 -3.07 -23.50 -4.21
C GLN A 337 -2.61 -23.98 -5.60
N ALA A 338 -1.30 -23.94 -5.82
CA ALA A 338 -0.64 -24.46 -7.01
C ALA A 338 -0.32 -25.96 -6.86
N ASP A 339 -1.36 -26.79 -6.85
CA ASP A 339 -1.22 -28.24 -6.84
C ASP A 339 -2.30 -28.92 -7.71
N GLY A 340 -1.91 -29.89 -8.51
CA GLY A 340 -2.79 -30.68 -9.39
C GLY A 340 -3.38 -31.94 -8.75
N SER A 341 -3.11 -32.19 -7.46
CA SER A 341 -3.51 -33.38 -6.74
C SER A 341 -5.03 -33.56 -6.74
N PRO A 342 -5.55 -34.71 -7.20
CA PRO A 342 -6.97 -35.01 -7.13
C PRO A 342 -7.49 -34.95 -5.69
N GLY A 343 -8.67 -34.35 -5.50
CA GLY A 343 -9.34 -34.31 -4.20
C GLY A 343 -8.80 -33.26 -3.21
N LEU A 344 -7.87 -32.38 -3.60
CA LEU A 344 -7.37 -31.33 -2.71
C LEU A 344 -8.50 -30.40 -2.20
N GLU A 345 -9.44 -30.02 -3.07
CA GLU A 345 -10.62 -29.24 -2.65
C GLU A 345 -11.41 -29.96 -1.56
N GLN A 346 -11.64 -31.26 -1.73
CA GLN A 346 -12.35 -32.08 -0.76
C GLN A 346 -11.60 -32.15 0.58
N LYS A 347 -10.27 -32.26 0.56
CA LYS A 347 -9.44 -32.18 1.78
C LYS A 347 -9.57 -30.83 2.48
N ASN A 348 -9.64 -29.73 1.73
CA ASN A 348 -9.84 -28.40 2.30
C ASN A 348 -11.20 -28.29 2.99
N ILE A 349 -12.25 -28.80 2.34
CA ILE A 349 -13.61 -28.84 2.89
C ILE A 349 -13.65 -29.69 4.18
N GLU A 350 -12.95 -30.83 4.19
CA GLU A 350 -12.86 -31.71 5.37
C GLU A 350 -12.17 -31.03 6.55
N TYR A 351 -11.09 -30.29 6.31
CA TYR A 351 -10.47 -29.48 7.36
C TYR A 351 -11.42 -28.40 7.89
N ALA A 352 -12.15 -27.69 7.02
CA ALA A 352 -13.10 -26.68 7.47
C ALA A 352 -14.27 -27.29 8.27
N LYS A 353 -14.72 -28.50 7.92
CA LYS A 353 -15.69 -29.27 8.73
C LYS A 353 -15.11 -29.63 10.10
N TRP A 354 -13.84 -30.03 10.15
CA TRP A 354 -13.13 -30.29 11.40
C TRP A 354 -13.02 -29.06 12.30
N VAL A 355 -12.78 -27.87 11.72
CA VAL A 355 -12.79 -26.58 12.43
C VAL A 355 -14.12 -26.34 13.12
N VAL A 356 -15.24 -26.58 12.43
CA VAL A 356 -16.59 -26.45 12.99
C VAL A 356 -16.82 -27.46 14.11
N GLU A 357 -16.55 -28.74 13.85
CA GLU A 357 -16.76 -29.85 14.80
C GLU A 357 -15.98 -29.63 16.11
N ASN A 358 -14.74 -29.15 16.02
CA ASN A 358 -13.85 -29.01 17.18
C ASN A 358 -13.78 -27.56 17.70
N LYS A 359 -14.69 -26.68 17.28
CA LYS A 359 -14.77 -25.26 17.69
C LYS A 359 -13.43 -24.53 17.64
N ILE A 360 -12.72 -24.71 16.52
CA ILE A 360 -11.40 -24.12 16.32
C ILE A 360 -11.56 -22.65 15.95
N SER A 361 -10.81 -21.78 16.62
CA SER A 361 -10.66 -20.37 16.23
C SER A 361 -9.20 -19.99 16.31
N ILE A 362 -8.70 -19.35 15.25
CA ILE A 362 -7.32 -18.92 15.09
C ILE A 362 -7.35 -17.47 14.63
N GLU A 363 -6.39 -16.69 15.08
CA GLU A 363 -6.10 -15.38 14.50
C GLU A 363 -4.60 -15.27 14.23
N GLY A 364 -4.24 -14.60 13.14
CA GLY A 364 -2.85 -14.49 12.75
C GLY A 364 -2.63 -13.91 11.37
N TYR A 365 -1.37 -13.83 10.99
CA TYR A 365 -0.94 -13.34 9.70
C TYR A 365 0.39 -13.97 9.30
N ILE A 366 0.68 -13.85 8.01
CA ILE A 366 2.00 -14.08 7.42
C ILE A 366 2.40 -12.83 6.65
N ASP A 367 3.70 -12.56 6.59
CA ASP A 367 4.30 -11.44 5.90
C ASP A 367 5.52 -11.99 5.16
N ALA A 368 5.35 -12.22 3.85
CA ALA A 368 6.36 -12.82 3.00
C ALA A 368 7.36 -11.77 2.54
N GLU A 369 8.65 -12.05 2.67
CA GLU A 369 9.70 -11.09 2.33
C GLU A 369 10.16 -11.27 0.87
N PRO A 370 9.78 -10.38 -0.06
CA PRO A 370 10.10 -10.54 -1.47
C PRO A 370 11.61 -10.56 -1.75
N SER A 371 12.43 -9.86 -0.96
CA SER A 371 13.90 -9.89 -1.12
C SER A 371 14.54 -11.19 -0.63
N MET A 372 13.74 -12.12 -0.11
CA MET A 372 14.16 -13.44 0.37
C MET A 372 13.49 -14.58 -0.41
N ALA A 373 13.02 -14.30 -1.64
CA ALA A 373 12.62 -15.34 -2.59
C ALA A 373 13.86 -16.08 -3.13
N TYR A 374 13.81 -17.40 -3.24
CA TYR A 374 14.95 -18.24 -3.61
C TYR A 374 14.51 -19.59 -4.22
N VAL A 375 15.48 -20.39 -4.71
CA VAL A 375 15.23 -21.73 -5.25
C VAL A 375 15.95 -22.76 -4.39
N ALA A 376 15.25 -23.82 -3.98
CA ALA A 376 15.82 -24.93 -3.23
C ALA A 376 15.73 -26.29 -3.96
N ASP A 377 14.79 -26.44 -4.88
CA ASP A 377 14.62 -27.65 -5.68
C ASP A 377 14.18 -27.31 -7.11
N SER A 378 14.14 -28.31 -7.99
CA SER A 378 13.76 -28.10 -9.40
C SER A 378 12.26 -27.98 -9.64
N SER A 379 11.45 -27.92 -8.59
CA SER A 379 10.00 -28.11 -8.62
C SER A 379 9.22 -26.98 -7.94
N GLY A 380 9.89 -25.88 -7.61
CA GLY A 380 9.25 -24.67 -7.11
C GLY A 380 10.25 -23.66 -6.57
N TRP A 381 9.68 -22.58 -6.06
CA TRP A 381 10.39 -21.49 -5.43
C TRP A 381 10.00 -21.41 -3.96
N PHE A 382 10.80 -20.68 -3.20
CA PHE A 382 10.60 -20.47 -1.79
C PHE A 382 10.65 -18.98 -1.51
N VAL A 383 9.87 -18.52 -0.54
CA VAL A 383 9.99 -17.17 0.00
C VAL A 383 10.02 -17.26 1.52
N ARG A 384 11.00 -16.62 2.14
CA ARG A 384 11.01 -16.53 3.60
C ARG A 384 9.93 -15.57 4.07
N ALA A 385 9.21 -15.96 5.10
CA ALA A 385 8.12 -15.17 5.65
C ALA A 385 8.20 -15.11 7.16
N LYS A 386 7.80 -13.97 7.73
CA LYS A 386 7.46 -13.84 9.14
C LYS A 386 6.02 -14.28 9.32
N PHE A 387 5.72 -15.04 10.35
CA PHE A 387 4.35 -15.36 10.72
C PHE A 387 4.10 -15.10 12.19
N LYS A 388 2.83 -14.88 12.52
CA LYS A 388 2.37 -14.78 13.89
C LYS A 388 0.94 -15.30 13.98
N PHE A 389 0.67 -16.19 14.92
CA PHE A 389 -0.67 -16.72 15.14
C PHE A 389 -0.94 -17.02 16.60
N LYS A 390 -2.23 -17.13 16.93
CA LYS A 390 -2.73 -17.55 18.23
C LYS A 390 -3.95 -18.42 18.01
N ILE A 391 -3.98 -19.57 18.68
CA ILE A 391 -5.16 -20.43 18.71
C ILE A 391 -6.03 -19.99 19.88
N ASN A 392 -7.21 -19.45 19.58
CA ASN A 392 -8.14 -18.92 20.59
C ASN A 392 -8.97 -20.03 21.24
N SER A 393 -9.41 -21.00 20.45
CA SER A 393 -10.24 -22.11 20.94
C SER A 393 -10.02 -23.40 20.17
N TYR A 394 -10.27 -24.51 20.86
CA TYR A 394 -10.45 -25.87 20.32
C TYR A 394 -11.11 -26.74 21.40
N GLU A 395 -11.93 -27.72 21.04
CA GLU A 395 -12.47 -28.70 22.00
C GLU A 395 -11.48 -29.84 22.25
N LYS A 396 -10.90 -30.37 21.17
CA LYS A 396 -9.97 -31.48 21.21
C LYS A 396 -8.59 -31.03 20.77
N LYS A 397 -7.59 -31.34 21.59
CA LYS A 397 -6.19 -31.19 21.21
C LYS A 397 -5.86 -32.21 20.10
N SER A 398 -5.21 -31.77 19.02
CA SER A 398 -5.04 -32.60 17.82
C SER A 398 -3.91 -32.08 16.93
N ASN A 399 -3.37 -32.97 16.09
CA ASN A 399 -2.51 -32.65 14.96
C ASN A 399 -3.22 -31.94 13.80
N LYS A 400 -4.53 -31.66 13.91
CA LYS A 400 -5.35 -30.98 12.90
C LYS A 400 -5.82 -29.58 13.35
N LEU A 401 -5.08 -28.97 14.27
CA LEU A 401 -5.39 -27.61 14.75
C LEU A 401 -5.05 -26.52 13.74
N LEU A 402 -4.13 -26.79 12.82
CA LEU A 402 -3.75 -25.90 11.72
C LEU A 402 -3.83 -26.68 10.42
N TYR A 403 -4.32 -26.02 9.35
CA TYR A 403 -4.23 -26.56 8.00
C TYR A 403 -2.78 -26.45 7.54
N ASP A 404 -2.03 -27.55 7.63
CA ASP A 404 -0.61 -27.58 7.32
C ASP A 404 -0.16 -29.02 7.05
N TYR A 405 0.60 -29.22 5.97
CA TYR A 405 0.98 -30.54 5.48
C TYR A 405 1.77 -31.38 6.50
N LEU A 406 2.76 -30.77 7.17
CA LEU A 406 3.62 -31.49 8.11
C LEU A 406 3.11 -31.42 9.55
N PHE A 407 2.23 -30.48 9.87
CA PHE A 407 1.65 -30.41 11.20
C PHE A 407 0.85 -31.67 11.54
N GLU A 408 0.08 -32.19 10.57
CA GLU A 408 -0.64 -33.46 10.74
C GLU A 408 0.33 -34.64 10.98
N GLU A 409 1.47 -34.66 10.30
CA GLU A 409 2.44 -35.77 10.37
C GLU A 409 3.30 -35.75 11.64
N PHE A 410 3.69 -34.56 12.12
CA PHE A 410 4.70 -34.42 13.17
C PHE A 410 4.19 -33.92 14.52
N TYR A 411 2.93 -33.55 14.65
CA TYR A 411 2.37 -33.20 15.96
C TYR A 411 2.35 -34.42 16.90
N ARG A 412 2.91 -34.25 18.09
CA ARG A 412 2.90 -35.23 19.18
C ARG A 412 2.52 -34.50 20.47
N GLU A 413 1.60 -35.04 21.26
CA GLU A 413 1.26 -34.47 22.57
C GLU A 413 2.49 -34.43 23.48
N GLY A 414 2.80 -33.27 24.07
CA GLY A 414 4.04 -33.02 24.81
C GLY A 414 5.30 -32.88 23.94
N GLY A 415 5.15 -32.86 22.61
CA GLY A 415 6.22 -32.67 21.63
C GLY A 415 6.49 -31.20 21.28
N PHE A 416 7.31 -30.99 20.25
CA PHE A 416 7.78 -29.66 19.84
C PHE A 416 6.64 -28.68 19.45
N PHE A 417 5.48 -29.22 19.06
CA PHE A 417 4.33 -28.48 18.52
C PHE A 417 3.14 -28.38 19.49
N ASP A 418 3.41 -28.45 20.79
CA ASP A 418 2.36 -28.35 21.80
C ASP A 418 1.84 -26.89 21.95
N PHE A 419 0.85 -26.52 21.14
CA PHE A 419 0.26 -25.18 21.14
C PHE A 419 -0.85 -25.01 22.18
N GLU A 420 -0.71 -23.97 22.99
CA GLU A 420 -1.64 -23.60 24.05
C GLU A 420 -2.64 -22.55 23.57
N LYS A 421 -3.85 -22.58 24.17
CA LYS A 421 -4.88 -21.59 23.88
C LYS A 421 -4.46 -20.23 24.40
N GLY A 422 -4.72 -19.19 23.61
CA GLY A 422 -4.49 -17.80 24.03
C GLY A 422 -3.03 -17.34 23.97
N VAL A 423 -2.10 -18.21 23.58
CA VAL A 423 -0.67 -17.87 23.45
C VAL A 423 -0.35 -17.45 22.02
N TRP A 424 0.38 -16.34 21.89
CA TRP A 424 0.92 -15.89 20.60
C TRP A 424 2.21 -16.63 20.28
N TYR A 425 2.26 -17.22 19.08
CA TYR A 425 3.44 -17.82 18.49
C TYR A 425 3.89 -16.95 17.33
N GLU A 426 5.17 -16.56 17.32
CA GLU A 426 5.76 -15.77 16.24
C GLU A 426 7.10 -16.36 15.81
N GLY A 427 7.38 -16.21 14.51
CA GLY A 427 8.51 -16.88 13.92
C GLY A 427 8.76 -16.53 12.46
N TYR A 428 9.71 -17.26 11.89
CA TYR A 428 10.07 -17.22 10.48
C TYR A 428 9.92 -18.61 9.88
N THR A 429 9.54 -18.70 8.61
CA THR A 429 9.45 -19.96 7.86
C THR A 429 9.75 -19.71 6.39
N ASP A 430 10.11 -20.75 5.65
CA ASP A 430 10.14 -20.68 4.20
C ASP A 430 8.84 -21.25 3.62
N ILE A 431 8.15 -20.44 2.81
CA ILE A 431 6.91 -20.79 2.12
C ILE A 431 7.24 -21.23 0.71
N ARG A 432 6.81 -22.43 0.35
CA ARG A 432 6.96 -22.95 -1.00
C ARG A 432 5.82 -22.42 -1.89
N PHE A 433 6.17 -21.95 -3.07
CA PHE A 433 5.22 -21.60 -4.11
C PHE A 433 5.64 -22.23 -5.43
N ALA A 434 4.66 -22.49 -6.29
CA ALA A 434 4.87 -23.16 -7.57
C ALA A 434 3.85 -22.67 -8.59
N THR A 435 4.07 -22.98 -9.86
CA THR A 435 3.12 -22.74 -10.96
C THR A 435 2.57 -24.06 -11.48
N ASN A 436 1.27 -24.09 -11.80
CA ASN A 436 0.63 -25.23 -12.47
C ASN A 436 0.59 -25.07 -14.00
N HIS A 437 0.97 -23.89 -14.51
CA HIS A 437 0.93 -23.59 -15.94
C HIS A 437 2.34 -23.60 -16.51
N TYR A 438 2.54 -24.41 -17.55
CA TYR A 438 3.78 -24.49 -18.32
C TYR A 438 3.68 -23.59 -19.56
N GLY A 439 4.54 -22.58 -19.65
CA GLY A 439 4.56 -21.58 -20.72
C GLY A 439 3.93 -20.25 -20.28
N GLY A 440 4.50 -19.14 -20.77
CA GLY A 440 4.15 -17.78 -20.30
C GLY A 440 4.94 -17.36 -19.05
N ASN A 441 4.51 -16.27 -18.41
CA ASN A 441 5.13 -15.78 -17.19
C ASN A 441 4.69 -16.65 -16.00
N PRO A 442 5.60 -17.33 -15.27
CA PRO A 442 5.23 -18.18 -14.14
C PRO A 442 4.44 -17.43 -13.05
N ALA A 443 4.66 -16.12 -12.91
CA ALA A 443 3.98 -15.28 -11.93
C ALA A 443 2.47 -15.17 -12.15
N ASP A 444 1.97 -15.43 -13.36
CA ASP A 444 0.53 -15.36 -13.67
C ASP A 444 -0.29 -16.39 -12.89
N SER A 445 0.31 -17.53 -12.53
CA SER A 445 -0.40 -18.60 -11.79
C SER A 445 0.34 -19.14 -10.57
N ALA A 446 1.56 -18.65 -10.32
CA ALA A 446 2.32 -19.03 -9.15
C ALA A 446 1.56 -18.73 -7.85
N SER A 447 1.43 -19.73 -6.99
CA SER A 447 0.72 -19.63 -5.70
C SER A 447 1.23 -20.69 -4.71
N VAL A 448 0.68 -20.71 -3.49
CA VAL A 448 1.15 -21.60 -2.41
C VAL A 448 1.10 -23.05 -2.87
N ASN A 449 2.19 -23.79 -2.69
CA ASN A 449 2.18 -25.22 -2.96
C ASN A 449 1.42 -25.96 -1.83
N SER A 450 0.59 -26.97 -2.13
CA SER A 450 -0.23 -27.61 -1.10
C SER A 450 0.58 -28.41 -0.07
N ILE A 451 1.80 -28.82 -0.40
CA ILE A 451 2.72 -29.51 0.54
C ILE A 451 3.53 -28.53 1.40
N THR A 452 3.28 -27.22 1.26
CA THR A 452 3.96 -26.23 2.08
C THR A 452 3.58 -26.40 3.54
N SER A 453 4.56 -26.18 4.41
CA SER A 453 4.36 -26.20 5.84
C SER A 453 5.09 -25.03 6.50
N LEU A 454 4.39 -24.36 7.42
CA LEU A 454 4.96 -23.39 8.36
C LEU A 454 6.00 -24.03 9.29
N PHE A 455 6.07 -25.36 9.30
CA PHE A 455 6.85 -26.16 10.23
C PHE A 455 7.88 -27.06 9.54
N MET A 456 8.14 -26.86 8.24
CA MET A 456 9.18 -27.61 7.50
C MET A 456 10.59 -27.04 7.72
N ASN A 457 10.74 -25.71 7.63
CA ASN A 457 11.99 -25.00 7.87
C ASN A 457 11.67 -23.68 8.53
N TYR A 458 11.79 -23.62 9.86
CA TYR A 458 11.23 -22.53 10.62
C TYR A 458 12.00 -22.20 11.89
N MET A 459 11.69 -21.04 12.45
CA MET A 459 12.17 -20.59 13.74
C MET A 459 10.99 -20.01 14.51
N ILE A 460 10.72 -20.51 15.73
CA ILE A 460 9.72 -19.94 16.65
C ILE A 460 10.42 -19.64 17.97
N ASN A 461 10.19 -18.45 18.53
CA ASN A 461 10.75 -18.03 19.82
C ASN A 461 12.28 -18.28 19.95
N GLY A 462 13.03 -18.03 18.86
CA GLY A 462 14.49 -18.22 18.80
C GLY A 462 14.98 -19.67 18.70
N ARG A 463 14.08 -20.65 18.61
CA ARG A 463 14.42 -22.06 18.36
C ARG A 463 14.22 -22.37 16.89
N TYR A 464 15.31 -22.69 16.21
CA TYR A 464 15.30 -23.16 14.84
C TYR A 464 15.02 -24.67 14.77
N VAL A 465 14.18 -25.06 13.82
CA VAL A 465 13.96 -26.45 13.42
C VAL A 465 14.00 -26.51 11.91
N GLY A 466 15.04 -27.17 11.39
CA GLY A 466 15.14 -27.49 9.97
C GLY A 466 14.38 -28.76 9.60
N PRO A 467 14.26 -29.07 8.30
CA PRO A 467 13.72 -30.36 7.88
C PRO A 467 14.58 -31.47 8.50
N SER A 468 13.93 -32.46 9.11
CA SER A 468 14.65 -33.60 9.69
C SER A 468 15.59 -34.19 8.65
N SER A 469 16.90 -34.22 8.94
CA SER A 469 17.83 -35.08 8.22
C SER A 469 17.48 -36.52 8.54
N ASN A 470 16.57 -37.10 7.75
CA ASN A 470 16.54 -38.55 7.62
C ASN A 470 17.58 -38.96 6.58
#